data_AF-A0A6J6JJ08-F1
#
_entry.id   AF-A0A6J6JJ08-F1
#
_cell.length_a   1.000
_cell.length_b   1.000
_cell.length_c   1.000
_cell.angle_alpha   90.00
_cell.angle_beta   90.00
_cell.angle_gamma   90.00
#
_symmetry.space_group_name_H-M   'P 1'
#
loop_
_entity.id
_entity.type
_entity.pdbx_description
1 polymer ?
#
loop_
_entity_poly.entity_id
_entity_poly.type
_entity_poly.pdbx_seq_one_letter_code
_entity_poly.pdbx_strand_id
1 'polypeptide(L)' 'MKLSQFNNLMTDEFGEAYAQVISRDMVLSSLGDQTAATALAAGENPKLVWLALCEANGVPKERWAGKPQPKKPKLD' A
#
# COMPACT_ATOMS: atom_id res chain seq x y z
N MET A 1 0.80 11.20 -3.15
CA MET A 1 1.62 10.01 -3.46
C MET A 1 1.22 9.50 -4.83
N LYS A 2 2.17 9.09 -5.68
CA LYS A 2 1.84 8.40 -6.95
C LYS A 2 1.59 6.91 -6.72
N LEU A 3 0.84 6.25 -7.59
CA LEU A 3 0.56 4.81 -7.52
C LEU A 3 1.84 3.96 -7.48
N SER A 4 2.88 4.34 -8.22
CA SER A 4 4.17 3.64 -8.17
C SER A 4 4.84 3.71 -6.79
N GLN A 5 4.69 4.83 -6.08
CA GLN A 5 5.22 4.97 -4.73
C GLN A 5 4.40 4.15 -3.72
N PHE A 6 3.08 4.08 -3.88
CA PHE A 6 2.23 3.16 -3.12
C PHE A 6 2.69 1.71 -3.26
N ASN A 7 2.88 1.24 -4.50
CA ASN A 7 3.33 -0.12 -4.77
C ASN A 7 4.71 -0.38 -4.14
N ASN A 8 5.62 0.60 -4.18
CA ASN A 8 6.93 0.45 -3.53
C ASN A 8 6.83 0.31 -2.01
N LEU A 9 5.95 1.07 -1.35
CA LEU A 9 5.72 0.96 0.09
C LEU A 9 5.09 -0.38 0.47
N MET A 10 4.11 -0.83 -0.32
CA MET A 10 3.47 -2.13 -0.16
C MET A 10 4.48 -3.26 -0.27
N THR A 11 5.31 -3.26 -1.31
CA THR A 11 6.35 -4.27 -1.50
C THR A 11 7.45 -4.19 -0.44
N ASP A 12 7.73 -3.00 0.13
CA ASP A 12 8.72 -2.84 1.21
C ASP A 12 8.27 -3.44 2.53
N GLU A 13 7.01 -3.20 2.93
CA GLU A 13 6.50 -3.70 4.21
C GLU A 13 5.98 -5.14 4.14
N PHE A 14 5.30 -5.50 3.05
CA PHE A 14 4.62 -6.79 2.94
C PHE A 14 5.36 -7.76 2.01
N GLY A 15 6.26 -7.28 1.14
CA GLY A 15 6.85 -8.07 0.07
C GLY A 15 5.95 -8.17 -1.16
N GLU A 16 6.53 -8.45 -2.32
CA GLU A 16 5.84 -8.32 -3.62
C GLU A 16 4.61 -9.22 -3.75
N ALA A 17 4.74 -10.51 -3.41
CA ALA A 17 3.65 -11.47 -3.52
C ALA A 17 2.51 -11.16 -2.54
N TYR A 18 2.84 -10.87 -1.28
CA TYR A 18 1.83 -10.65 -0.24
C TYR A 18 1.16 -9.27 -0.37
N ALA A 19 1.89 -8.26 -0.87
CA ALA A 19 1.33 -6.95 -1.21
C ALA A 19 0.18 -7.03 -2.23
N GLN A 20 0.29 -7.91 -3.22
CA GLN A 20 -0.76 -8.12 -4.22
C GLN A 20 -2.01 -8.75 -3.60
N VAL A 21 -1.83 -9.74 -2.73
CA VAL A 21 -2.92 -10.40 -1.99
C VAL A 21 -3.62 -9.40 -1.08
N ILE A 22 -2.88 -8.71 -0.20
CA ILE A 22 -3.46 -7.69 0.68
C ILE A 22 -4.20 -6.62 -0.13
N SER A 23 -3.65 -6.15 -1.25
CA SER A 23 -4.32 -5.12 -2.03
C SER A 23 -5.67 -5.58 -2.61
N ARG A 24 -5.78 -6.86 -2.97
CA ARG A 24 -6.98 -7.41 -3.63
C ARG A 24 -7.99 -7.97 -2.66
N ASP A 25 -7.55 -8.62 -1.61
CA ASP A 25 -8.40 -9.43 -0.73
C ASP A 25 -8.71 -8.73 0.60
N MET A 26 -7.90 -7.77 1.03
CA MET A 26 -8.15 -7.05 2.28
C MET A 26 -9.20 -5.96 2.09
N VAL A 27 -10.33 -6.13 2.78
CA VAL A 27 -11.40 -5.13 2.86
C VAL A 27 -11.04 -4.10 3.93
N LEU A 28 -11.12 -2.83 3.57
CA LEU A 28 -10.76 -1.70 4.42
C LEU A 28 -12.03 -0.92 4.76
N SER A 29 -12.52 -1.05 6.00
CA SER A 29 -13.73 -0.32 6.44
C SER A 29 -13.56 1.20 6.38
N SER A 30 -12.34 1.72 6.57
CA SER A 30 -12.04 3.15 6.40
C SER A 30 -12.21 3.66 4.97
N LEU A 31 -12.32 2.77 3.98
CA LEU A 31 -12.57 3.09 2.56
C LEU A 31 -13.98 2.68 2.12
N GLY A 32 -14.94 2.59 3.05
CA GLY A 32 -16.31 2.20 2.76
C GLY A 32 -16.46 0.71 2.43
N ASP A 33 -15.74 -0.14 3.17
CA ASP A 33 -15.74 -1.60 3.01
C ASP A 33 -15.33 -2.05 1.60
N GLN A 34 -14.35 -1.35 1.04
CA GLN A 34 -13.73 -1.67 -0.24
C GLN A 34 -12.31 -2.17 -0.06
N THR A 35 -11.84 -2.94 -1.04
CA THR A 35 -10.45 -3.36 -1.11
C THR A 35 -9.57 -2.24 -1.62
N ALA A 36 -8.29 -2.25 -1.27
CA ALA A 36 -7.33 -1.25 -1.75
C ALA A 36 -7.31 -1.15 -3.29
N ALA A 37 -7.34 -2.30 -3.98
CA ALA A 37 -7.41 -2.35 -5.43
C ALA A 37 -8.68 -1.69 -5.99
N THR A 38 -9.83 -1.95 -5.37
CA THR A 38 -11.12 -1.35 -5.77
C THR A 38 -11.11 0.16 -5.54
N ALA A 39 -10.67 0.62 -4.37
CA ALA A 39 -10.57 2.03 -4.05
C ALA A 39 -9.65 2.76 -5.05
N LEU A 40 -8.45 2.22 -5.31
CA LEU A 40 -7.52 2.79 -6.28
C LEU A 40 -8.11 2.85 -7.70
N ALA A 41 -8.85 1.80 -8.12
CA ALA A 41 -9.54 1.79 -9.40
C ALA A 41 -10.69 2.80 -9.48
N ALA A 42 -11.36 3.07 -8.36
CA ALA A 42 -12.37 4.11 -8.23
C ALA A 42 -11.79 5.54 -8.20
N GLY A 43 -10.46 5.67 -8.19
CA GLY A 43 -9.77 6.96 -8.18
C GLY A 43 -9.46 7.48 -6.77
N GLU A 44 -9.60 6.64 -5.73
CA GLU A 44 -9.21 7.04 -4.38
C GLU A 44 -7.73 7.38 -4.29
N ASN A 45 -7.43 8.28 -3.35
CA ASN A 45 -6.07 8.76 -3.18
C ASN A 45 -5.16 7.61 -2.67
N PRO A 46 -4.07 7.26 -3.36
CA PRO A 46 -3.19 6.18 -2.92
C PRO A 46 -2.64 6.39 -1.52
N LYS A 47 -2.49 7.66 -1.09
CA LYS A 47 -2.06 7.99 0.26
C LYS A 47 -3.09 7.55 1.30
N LEU A 48 -4.38 7.77 1.04
CA LEU A 48 -5.44 7.33 1.95
C LEU A 48 -5.51 5.81 2.03
N VAL A 49 -5.40 5.14 0.88
CA VAL A 49 -5.37 3.68 0.80
C VAL A 49 -4.21 3.09 1.60
N TRP A 50 -3.01 3.67 1.47
CA TRP A 50 -1.85 3.25 2.26
C TRP A 50 -2.03 3.46 3.77
N LEU A 51 -2.59 4.59 4.18
CA LEU A 51 -2.86 4.88 5.59
C LEU A 51 -3.86 3.87 6.17
N ALA A 52 -4.95 3.60 5.45
CA ALA A 52 -5.94 2.61 5.85
C ALA A 52 -5.31 1.21 6.00
N LEU A 53 -4.43 0.81 5.06
CA LEU A 53 -3.70 -0.46 5.15
C LEU A 53 -2.75 -0.50 6.35
N CYS A 54 -2.03 0.59 6.60
CA CYS A 54 -1.14 0.69 7.74
C CYS A 54 -1.89 0.56 9.07
N GLU A 55 -3.04 1.24 9.18
CA GLU A 55 -3.89 1.16 10.37
C GLU A 55 -4.47 -0.25 10.54
N ALA A 56 -5.01 -0.85 9.47
CA ALA A 56 -5.59 -2.19 9.50
C ALA A 56 -4.56 -3.29 9.84
N ASN A 57 -3.31 -3.15 9.41
CA ASN A 57 -2.24 -4.12 9.65
C ASN A 57 -1.36 -3.79 10.86
N GLY A 58 -1.65 -2.70 11.59
CA GLY A 58 -0.84 -2.26 12.73
C GLY A 58 0.59 -1.87 12.35
N VAL A 59 0.81 -1.35 11.15
CA VAL A 59 2.13 -0.87 10.70
C VAL A 59 2.53 0.32 11.59
N PRO A 60 3.74 0.33 12.18
CA PRO A 60 4.20 1.45 12.99
C PRO A 60 4.25 2.76 12.21
N LYS A 61 3.83 3.88 12.83
CA LYS A 61 3.76 5.21 12.20
C LYS A 61 5.08 5.67 11.59
N GLU A 62 6.20 5.27 12.18
CA GLU A 62 7.56 5.55 11.68
C GLU A 62 7.80 5.00 10.26
N ARG A 63 7.07 3.96 9.86
CA ARG A 63 7.20 3.32 8.54
C ARG A 63 6.21 3.82 7.50
N TRP A 64 5.27 4.69 7.88
CA TRP A 64 4.22 5.18 6.96
C TRP A 64 4.78 6.07 5.85
N ALA A 65 5.91 6.73 6.10
CA ALA A 65 6.63 7.50 5.09
C ALA A 65 7.51 6.62 4.16
N GLY A 66 7.63 5.33 4.47
CA GLY A 66 8.60 4.41 3.87
C GLY A 66 9.99 4.53 4.48
N LYS A 67 10.76 3.44 4.42
CA LYS A 67 12.20 3.50 4.70
C LYS A 67 12.89 4.30 3.57
N PRO A 68 13.97 5.05 3.84
CA PRO A 68 14.79 5.60 2.76
C PRO A 68 15.35 4.44 1.93
N GLN A 69 14.73 4.16 0.79
CA GLN A 69 15.14 3.04 -0.05
C GLN A 69 16.45 3.39 -0.76
N PRO A 70 17.50 2.57 -0.67
CA PRO A 70 18.51 2.57 -1.72
C PRO A 70 17.79 2.14 -3.01
N LYS A 71 17.94 2.91 -4.10
CA LYS A 71 17.32 2.60 -5.40
C LYS A 71 17.63 1.14 -5.74
N LYS A 72 16.61 0.26 -5.69
CA LYS A 72 16.77 -1.11 -6.19
C LYS A 72 17.11 -0.99 -7.68
N PRO A 73 18.22 -1.58 -8.16
CA PRO A 73 18.50 -1.63 -9.57
C PRO A 73 17.34 -2.35 -10.25
N LYS A 74 16.83 -1.74 -11.33
CA LYS A 74 15.82 -2.32 -12.18
C LYS A 74 16.49 -3.52 -12.84
N LEU A 75 16.08 -4.74 -12.49
CA LEU A 75 16.58 -5.93 -13.17
C LEU A 75 15.81 -6.03 -14.49
N ASP A 76 16.49 -5.70 -15.58
CA ASP A 76 16.02 -5.87 -16.97
C ASP A 76 15.88 -7.36 -17.34
#